data_AF-A0A1Q3BWH5-F1
#
_entry.id   AF-A0A1Q3BWH5-F1
#
_cell.length_a   1.000
_cell.length_b   1.000
_cell.length_c   1.000
_cell.angle_alpha   90.00
_cell.angle_beta   90.00
_cell.angle_gamma   90.00
#
_symmetry.space_group_name_H-M   'P 1'
#
loop_
_entity.id
_entity.type
_entity.pdbx_description
1 polymer ?
#
loop_
_entity_poly.entity_id
_entity_poly.type
_entity_poly.pdbx_seq_one_letter_code
_entity_poly.pdbx_strand_id
1 'polypeptide(L)'
;MDVPSSWDALRKQARKLEAQLDEQMHSYRKLVSSKVTTKVDGAENDLESGIDRLLKQLQHVNLQMKTWVSAGGSEMVSHTLTRHQEILQDLTQEFYRLRSSLKAKQEHASLLEDFREFDRTRLDLEEGVGSTEQALLREHAAISRNTGQMDTVISQAQSTLGVLVLQRSTFGGINSKLSNISSRLPTVNHILSSIKRKKSMDTIILSLVASVCTFLIFIYWLTK
;
A
#
# COMPACT_ATOMS: atom_id res chain seq x y z
N MET A 1 12.30 36.95 -11.85
CA MET A 1 11.54 36.11 -12.80
C MET A 1 12.03 34.70 -12.57
N ASP A 2 11.39 33.97 -11.66
CA ASP A 2 11.76 32.57 -11.38
C ASP A 2 11.37 31.71 -12.57
N VAL A 3 12.35 31.10 -13.22
CA VAL A 3 12.12 30.16 -14.31
C VAL A 3 11.21 29.05 -13.77
N PRO A 4 10.04 28.77 -14.38
CA PRO A 4 9.18 27.68 -13.94
C PRO A 4 10.02 26.40 -13.88
N SER A 5 10.14 25.81 -12.69
CA SER A 5 10.80 24.52 -12.52
C SER A 5 10.24 23.56 -13.56
N SER A 6 11.12 22.98 -14.38
CA SER A 6 10.72 22.04 -15.43
C SER A 6 9.85 20.93 -14.82
N TRP A 7 8.78 20.55 -15.51
CA TRP A 7 7.87 19.48 -15.07
C TRP A 7 8.62 18.21 -14.64
N ASP A 8 9.68 17.84 -15.37
CA ASP A 8 10.49 16.66 -15.06
C ASP A 8 11.23 16.80 -13.72
N ALA A 9 11.70 18.01 -13.39
CA ALA A 9 12.36 18.30 -12.11
C ALA A 9 11.37 18.20 -10.94
N LEU A 10 10.17 18.78 -11.07
CA LEU A 10 9.11 18.65 -10.07
C LEU A 10 8.74 17.18 -9.87
N ARG A 11 8.57 16.42 -10.97
CA ARG A 11 8.21 14.99 -10.93
C ARG A 11 9.27 14.15 -10.22
N LYS A 12 10.55 14.39 -10.51
CA LYS A 12 11.66 13.72 -9.82
C LYS A 12 11.69 14.06 -8.33
N GLN A 13 11.43 15.34 -7.99
CA GLN A 13 11.37 15.78 -6.61
C GLN A 13 10.22 15.12 -5.83
N ALA A 14 9.01 15.06 -6.42
CA ALA A 14 7.86 14.40 -5.81
C ALA A 14 8.16 12.92 -5.53
N ARG A 15 8.68 12.17 -6.53
CA ARG A 15 9.05 10.76 -6.35
C ARG A 15 10.08 10.53 -5.25
N LYS A 16 11.06 11.43 -5.14
CA LYS A 16 12.07 11.36 -4.08
C LYS A 16 11.44 11.58 -2.70
N LEU A 17 10.56 12.57 -2.57
CA LEU A 17 9.84 12.85 -1.32
C LEU A 17 8.89 11.71 -0.95
N GLU A 18 8.17 11.13 -1.93
CA GLU A 18 7.32 9.95 -1.73
C GLU A 18 8.13 8.77 -1.19
N ALA A 19 9.28 8.44 -1.79
CA ALA A 19 10.13 7.34 -1.32
C ALA A 19 10.67 7.57 0.09
N GLN A 20 11.09 8.79 0.41
CA GLN A 20 11.54 9.15 1.77
C GLN A 20 10.40 9.07 2.78
N LEU A 21 9.22 9.51 2.40
CA LEU A 21 8.03 9.47 3.24
C LEU A 21 7.60 8.03 3.52
N ASP A 22 7.64 7.14 2.52
CA ASP A 22 7.36 5.71 2.68
C ASP A 22 8.32 5.02 3.67
N GLU A 23 9.61 5.33 3.59
CA GLU A 23 10.64 4.80 4.49
C GLU A 23 10.43 5.25 5.95
N GLN A 24 10.17 6.54 6.15
CA GLN A 24 9.86 7.09 7.47
C GLN A 24 8.54 6.52 8.01
N MET A 25 7.52 6.37 7.16
CA MET A 25 6.24 5.76 7.54
C MET A 25 6.40 4.29 7.94
N HIS A 26 7.29 3.55 7.26
CA HIS A 26 7.60 2.17 7.65
C HIS A 26 8.25 2.10 9.04
N SER A 27 9.20 2.99 9.32
CA SER A 27 9.81 3.12 10.65
C SER A 27 8.78 3.49 11.72
N TYR A 28 7.85 4.40 11.38
CA TYR A 28 6.78 4.82 12.28
C TYR A 28 5.80 3.68 12.58
N ARG A 29 5.40 2.89 11.57
CA ARG A 29 4.60 1.67 11.76
C ARG A 29 5.27 0.68 12.71
N LYS A 30 6.58 0.49 12.57
CA LYS A 30 7.35 -0.39 13.46
C LYS A 30 7.33 0.14 14.90
N LEU A 31 7.52 1.45 15.09
CA LEU A 31 7.43 2.11 16.39
C LEU A 31 6.03 1.94 17.01
N VAL A 32 4.97 2.18 16.24
CA VAL A 32 3.56 2.00 16.69
C VAL A 32 3.27 0.57 17.12
N SER A 33 3.95 -0.41 16.52
CA SER A 33 3.85 -1.82 16.91
C SER A 33 4.63 -2.12 18.19
N SER A 34 5.86 -1.58 18.32
CA SER A 34 6.74 -1.85 19.46
C SER A 34 6.43 -1.07 20.74
N LYS A 35 5.81 0.12 20.64
CA LYS A 35 5.55 1.05 21.77
C LYS A 35 4.60 0.51 22.84
N VAL A 36 4.06 -0.71 22.66
CA VAL A 36 3.33 -1.46 23.70
C VAL A 36 4.21 -1.74 24.95
N THR A 37 5.53 -1.57 24.87
CA THR A 37 6.46 -2.06 25.91
C THR A 37 7.42 -1.05 26.55
N THR A 38 7.66 0.14 25.97
CA THR A 38 8.68 1.06 26.47
C THR A 38 8.33 2.55 26.22
N LYS A 39 8.41 3.38 27.28
CA LYS A 39 8.32 4.85 27.22
C LYS A 39 9.52 5.41 26.46
N VAL A 40 9.44 5.51 25.14
CA VAL A 40 10.41 6.22 24.29
C VAL A 40 9.67 7.37 23.60
N ASP A 41 9.43 8.46 24.33
CA ASP A 41 8.67 9.62 23.82
C ASP A 41 9.51 10.54 22.91
N GLY A 42 10.84 10.57 23.05
CA GLY A 42 11.69 11.47 22.24
C GLY A 42 11.74 11.08 20.75
N ALA A 43 12.05 9.81 20.47
CA ALA A 43 12.21 9.32 19.10
C ALA A 43 10.92 9.31 18.28
N GLU A 44 9.76 9.23 18.94
CA GLU A 44 8.45 9.32 18.30
C GLU A 44 8.16 10.73 17.79
N ASN A 45 8.34 11.74 18.64
CA ASN A 45 8.07 13.14 18.28
C ASN A 45 8.99 13.62 17.14
N ASP A 46 10.25 13.19 17.14
CA ASP A 46 11.21 13.48 16.06
C ASP A 46 10.76 12.83 14.74
N LEU A 47 10.30 11.58 14.78
CA LEU A 47 9.82 10.86 13.61
C LEU A 47 8.50 11.43 13.08
N GLU A 48 7.58 11.76 13.98
CA GLU A 48 6.28 12.37 13.66
C GLU A 48 6.48 13.75 12.99
N SER A 49 7.31 14.61 13.58
CA SER A 49 7.63 15.93 13.01
C SER A 49 8.39 15.84 11.68
N GLY A 50 9.25 14.84 11.51
CA GLY A 50 9.91 14.53 10.24
C GLY A 50 8.93 14.17 9.13
N ILE A 51 7.97 13.30 9.42
CA ILE A 51 6.90 12.90 8.50
C ILE A 51 6.01 14.10 8.14
N ASP A 52 5.61 14.91 9.13
CA ASP A 52 4.81 16.12 8.94
C ASP A 52 5.50 17.13 8.00
N ARG A 53 6.82 17.29 8.15
CA ARG A 53 7.65 18.14 7.28
C ARG A 53 7.70 17.61 5.84
N LEU A 54 7.91 16.31 5.66
CA LEU A 54 7.94 15.68 4.33
C LEU A 54 6.59 15.78 3.63
N LEU A 55 5.48 15.57 4.35
CA LEU A 55 4.12 15.74 3.83
C LEU A 55 3.89 17.17 3.32
N LYS A 56 4.26 18.18 4.12
CA LYS A 56 4.14 19.61 3.72
C LYS A 56 4.98 19.93 2.49
N GLN A 57 6.19 19.36 2.39
CA GLN A 57 7.04 19.53 1.21
C GLN A 57 6.44 18.86 -0.03
N LEU A 58 5.92 17.64 0.09
CA LEU A 58 5.27 16.94 -1.03
C LEU A 58 3.98 17.64 -1.47
N GLN A 59 3.22 18.20 -0.53
CA GLN A 59 2.05 19.04 -0.81
C GLN A 59 2.44 20.31 -1.58
N HIS A 60 3.53 20.98 -1.18
CA HIS A 60 4.03 22.16 -1.88
C HIS A 60 4.43 21.83 -3.33
N VAL A 61 5.18 20.73 -3.55
CA VAL A 61 5.58 20.29 -4.89
C VAL A 61 4.35 19.92 -5.73
N ASN A 62 3.36 19.24 -5.17
CA ASN A 62 2.10 18.94 -5.84
C ASN A 62 1.32 20.21 -6.24
N LEU A 63 1.36 21.26 -5.41
CA LEU A 63 0.75 22.54 -5.75
C LEU A 63 1.49 23.22 -6.92
N GLN A 64 2.82 23.20 -6.93
CA GLN A 64 3.63 23.71 -8.03
C GLN A 64 3.33 22.95 -9.34
N MET A 65 3.26 21.62 -9.28
CA MET A 65 2.85 20.79 -10.41
C MET A 65 1.45 21.16 -10.91
N LYS A 66 0.49 21.39 -10.01
CA LYS A 66 -0.86 21.84 -10.36
C LYS A 66 -0.84 23.17 -11.09
N THR A 67 -0.09 24.16 -10.59
CA THR A 67 0.05 25.46 -11.28
C THR A 67 0.67 25.32 -12.67
N TRP A 68 1.65 24.42 -12.83
CA TRP A 68 2.28 24.14 -14.11
C TRP A 68 1.31 23.50 -15.11
N VAL A 69 0.53 22.51 -14.67
CA VAL A 69 -0.51 21.87 -15.49
C VAL A 69 -1.58 22.88 -15.93
N SER A 70 -2.04 23.72 -15.00
CA SER A 70 -3.03 24.78 -15.29
C SER A 70 -2.51 25.86 -16.25
N ALA A 71 -1.19 26.02 -16.39
CA ALA A 71 -0.57 27.00 -17.30
C ALA A 71 -0.42 26.50 -18.75
N GLY A 72 -0.94 25.31 -19.09
CA GLY A 72 -0.91 24.76 -20.46
C GLY A 72 -0.30 23.36 -20.58
N GLY A 73 -0.34 22.55 -19.52
CA GLY A 73 0.17 21.18 -19.53
C GLY A 73 -0.67 20.23 -20.40
N SER A 74 -0.03 19.20 -20.97
CA SER A 74 -0.69 18.14 -21.73
C SER A 74 -1.58 17.25 -20.84
N GLU A 75 -2.62 16.63 -21.40
CA GLU A 75 -3.54 15.72 -20.70
C GLU A 75 -2.83 14.58 -19.95
N MET A 76 -1.74 14.04 -20.52
CA MET A 76 -0.90 13.01 -19.86
C MET A 76 -0.21 13.51 -18.58
N VAL A 77 0.16 14.80 -18.56
CA VAL A 77 0.76 15.48 -17.41
C VAL A 77 -0.29 15.66 -16.30
N SER A 78 -1.54 15.96 -16.69
CA SER A 78 -2.67 16.05 -15.77
C SER A 78 -2.94 14.72 -15.05
N HIS A 79 -2.98 13.60 -15.77
CA HIS A 79 -3.16 12.29 -15.12
C HIS A 79 -2.02 11.94 -14.17
N THR A 80 -0.79 12.30 -14.54
CA THR A 80 0.38 12.09 -13.66
C THR A 80 0.28 12.91 -12.39
N LEU A 81 -0.20 14.16 -12.47
CA LEU A 81 -0.48 14.99 -11.31
C LEU A 81 -1.56 14.38 -10.42
N THR A 82 -2.69 13.95 -11.00
CA THR A 82 -3.77 13.31 -10.23
C THR A 82 -3.24 12.15 -9.40
N ARG A 83 -2.40 11.30 -9.99
CA ARG A 83 -1.75 10.21 -9.26
C ARG A 83 -0.88 10.68 -8.09
N HIS A 84 -0.08 11.73 -8.28
CA HIS A 84 0.75 12.28 -7.19
C HIS A 84 -0.11 12.89 -6.06
N GLN A 85 -1.30 13.43 -6.39
CA GLN A 85 -2.25 13.92 -5.40
C GLN A 85 -2.93 12.79 -4.62
N GLU A 86 -3.32 11.71 -5.31
CA GLU A 86 -3.86 10.50 -4.68
C GLU A 86 -2.85 9.88 -3.70
N ILE A 87 -1.59 9.72 -4.13
CA ILE A 87 -0.51 9.19 -3.27
C ILE A 87 -0.32 10.07 -2.04
N LEU A 88 -0.28 11.40 -2.20
CA LEU A 88 -0.17 12.33 -1.07
C LEU A 88 -1.35 12.16 -0.11
N GLN A 89 -2.58 12.07 -0.62
CA GLN A 89 -3.78 11.90 0.19
C GLN A 89 -3.74 10.58 0.97
N ASP A 90 -3.40 9.48 0.32
CA ASP A 90 -3.31 8.15 0.94
C ASP A 90 -2.26 8.14 2.06
N LEU A 91 -1.06 8.67 1.80
CA LEU A 91 0.01 8.76 2.80
C LEU A 91 -0.37 9.66 3.98
N THR A 92 -1.06 10.76 3.71
CA THR A 92 -1.55 11.66 4.77
C THR A 92 -2.60 10.97 5.64
N GLN A 93 -3.57 10.31 5.03
CA GLN A 93 -4.62 9.59 5.75
C GLN A 93 -4.03 8.44 6.58
N GLU A 94 -3.07 7.71 6.03
CA GLU A 94 -2.39 6.64 6.74
C GLU A 94 -1.61 7.17 7.96
N PHE A 95 -0.90 8.29 7.81
CA PHE A 95 -0.19 8.94 8.91
C PHE A 95 -1.11 9.26 10.09
N TYR A 96 -2.23 9.94 9.81
CA TYR A 96 -3.21 10.30 10.85
C TYR A 96 -3.84 9.06 11.50
N ARG A 97 -4.11 8.01 10.72
CA ARG A 97 -4.59 6.73 11.25
C ARG A 97 -3.58 6.10 12.22
N LEU A 98 -2.30 6.08 11.84
CA LEU A 98 -1.24 5.54 12.68
C LEU A 98 -1.07 6.35 13.97
N ARG A 99 -1.07 7.69 13.86
CA ARG A 99 -1.01 8.59 15.02
C ARG A 99 -2.19 8.39 15.98
N SER A 100 -3.41 8.29 15.46
CA SER A 100 -4.58 8.01 16.28
C SER A 100 -4.50 6.64 16.95
N SER A 101 -4.02 5.62 16.23
CA SER A 101 -3.83 4.28 16.80
C SER A 101 -2.79 4.27 17.92
N LEU A 102 -1.70 5.02 17.75
CA LEU A 102 -0.65 5.17 18.74
C LEU A 102 -1.17 5.85 20.01
N LYS A 103 -1.89 6.96 19.84
CA LYS A 103 -2.53 7.68 20.95
C LYS A 103 -3.50 6.80 21.73
N ALA A 104 -4.38 6.06 21.04
CA ALA A 104 -5.31 5.13 21.68
C ALA A 104 -4.58 4.03 22.47
N LYS A 105 -3.48 3.49 21.94
CA LYS A 105 -2.65 2.51 22.67
C LYS A 105 -1.96 3.12 23.89
N GLN A 106 -1.48 4.36 23.78
CA GLN A 106 -0.84 5.08 24.88
C GLN A 106 -1.82 5.40 26.00
N GLU A 107 -3.03 5.86 25.66
CA GLU A 107 -4.11 6.09 26.62
C GLU A 107 -4.48 4.78 27.33
N HIS A 108 -4.63 3.68 26.59
CA HIS A 108 -4.92 2.37 27.18
C HIS A 108 -3.78 1.88 28.10
N ALA A 109 -2.51 2.10 27.72
CA ALA A 109 -1.37 1.76 28.56
C ALA A 109 -1.31 2.60 29.84
N SER A 110 -1.62 3.90 29.75
CA SER A 110 -1.67 4.80 30.90
C SER A 110 -2.77 4.41 31.89
N LEU A 111 -3.96 4.01 31.39
CA LEU A 111 -5.05 3.55 32.25
C LEU A 111 -4.71 2.22 32.96
N LEU A 112 -3.98 1.32 32.29
CA LEU A 112 -3.49 0.09 32.92
C LEU A 112 -2.40 0.36 33.94
N GLU A 113 -1.50 1.33 33.69
CA GLU A 113 -0.48 1.76 34.66
C GLU A 113 -1.15 2.27 35.95
N ASP A 114 -2.15 3.14 35.81
CA ASP A 114 -2.93 3.71 36.91
C ASP A 114 -3.70 2.64 37.69
N PHE A 115 -4.35 1.70 37.00
CA PHE A 115 -5.02 0.57 37.66
C PHE A 115 -4.04 -0.34 38.42
N ARG A 116 -2.85 -0.57 37.85
CA ARG A 116 -1.82 -1.42 38.47
C ARG A 116 -1.14 -0.74 39.65
N GLU A 117 -1.03 0.59 39.63
CA GLU A 117 -0.58 1.39 40.77
C GLU A 117 -1.64 1.40 41.88
N PHE A 118 -2.92 1.58 41.53
CA PHE A 118 -4.02 1.44 42.47
C PHE A 118 -4.07 0.05 43.13
N ASP A 119 -3.98 -1.04 42.36
CA ASP A 119 -3.96 -2.42 42.89
C ASP A 119 -2.76 -2.63 43.83
N ARG A 120 -1.58 -2.08 43.51
CA ARG A 120 -0.40 -2.12 44.40
C ARG A 120 -0.62 -1.35 45.70
N THR A 121 -1.13 -0.12 45.62
CA THR A 121 -1.39 0.68 46.84
C THR A 121 -2.43 0.04 47.74
N ARG A 122 -3.41 -0.70 47.19
CA ARG A 122 -4.33 -1.53 47.98
C ARG A 122 -3.64 -2.73 48.60
N LEU A 123 -2.85 -3.47 47.83
CA LEU A 123 -2.11 -4.63 48.34
C LEU A 123 -1.19 -4.25 49.50
N ASP A 124 -0.45 -3.14 49.40
CA ASP A 124 0.40 -2.61 50.49
C ASP A 124 -0.43 -2.23 51.74
N LEU A 125 -1.70 -1.84 51.58
CA LEU A 125 -2.61 -1.50 52.69
C LEU A 125 -3.30 -2.74 53.30
N GLU A 126 -3.41 -3.84 52.55
CA GLU A 126 -4.18 -5.04 52.89
C GLU A 126 -3.31 -6.26 53.27
N GLU A 127 -1.97 -6.14 53.21
CA GLU A 127 -0.97 -7.17 53.55
C GLU A 127 -1.04 -7.68 55.01
N GLY A 128 -1.98 -7.19 55.81
CA GLY A 128 -2.25 -7.68 57.16
C GLY A 128 -3.09 -8.96 57.28
N VAL A 129 -4.11 -9.23 56.42
CA VAL A 129 -5.14 -10.26 56.78
C VAL A 129 -5.78 -11.07 55.61
N GLY A 130 -5.62 -10.76 54.31
CA GLY A 130 -6.55 -11.27 53.26
C GLY A 130 -6.03 -12.22 52.15
N SER A 131 -4.76 -12.64 52.15
CA SER A 131 -4.05 -13.10 50.94
C SER A 131 -4.65 -14.31 50.19
N THR A 132 -5.22 -15.30 50.87
CA THR A 132 -5.64 -16.58 50.24
C THR A 132 -7.03 -16.51 49.60
N GLU A 133 -8.01 -15.88 50.25
CA GLU A 133 -9.35 -15.70 49.66
C GLU A 133 -9.32 -14.77 48.45
N GLN A 134 -8.53 -13.69 48.52
CA GLN A 134 -8.35 -12.79 47.37
C GLN A 134 -7.68 -13.47 46.18
N ALA A 135 -6.71 -14.37 46.42
CA ALA A 135 -6.09 -15.15 45.36
C ALA A 135 -7.12 -16.06 44.65
N LEU A 136 -7.99 -16.73 45.41
CA LEU A 136 -9.04 -17.59 44.85
C LEU A 136 -10.12 -16.81 44.09
N LEU A 137 -10.54 -15.65 44.62
CA LEU A 137 -11.51 -14.79 43.91
C LEU A 137 -10.91 -14.23 42.61
N ARG A 138 -9.62 -13.87 42.61
CA ARG A 138 -8.89 -13.43 41.41
C ARG A 138 -8.77 -14.55 40.38
N GLU A 139 -8.51 -15.79 40.83
CA GLU A 139 -8.50 -16.97 39.96
C GLU A 139 -9.87 -17.22 39.34
N HIS A 140 -10.94 -17.18 40.14
CA HIS A 140 -12.30 -17.39 39.64
C HIS A 140 -12.71 -16.32 38.61
N ALA A 141 -12.33 -15.06 38.86
CA ALA A 141 -12.53 -13.96 37.91
C ALA A 141 -11.71 -14.15 36.62
N ALA A 142 -10.50 -14.70 36.70
CA ALA A 142 -9.68 -15.02 35.53
C ALA A 142 -10.27 -16.17 34.71
N ILE A 143 -10.76 -17.23 35.37
CA ILE A 143 -11.43 -18.37 34.73
C ILE A 143 -12.68 -17.89 33.98
N SER A 144 -13.53 -17.07 34.62
CA SER A 144 -14.74 -16.54 34.00
C SER A 144 -14.44 -15.69 32.75
N ARG A 145 -13.38 -14.86 32.78
CA ARG A 145 -12.93 -14.10 31.60
C ARG A 145 -12.41 -15.02 30.49
N ASN A 146 -11.66 -16.06 30.83
CA ASN A 146 -11.15 -17.04 29.87
C ASN A 146 -12.29 -17.82 29.19
N THR A 147 -13.35 -18.16 29.92
CA THR A 147 -14.55 -18.80 29.36
C THR A 147 -15.19 -17.94 28.26
N GLY A 148 -15.38 -16.63 28.50
CA GLY A 148 -15.96 -15.75 27.47
C GLY A 148 -15.06 -15.54 26.25
N GLN A 149 -13.73 -15.53 26.43
CA GLN A 149 -12.78 -15.50 25.32
C GLN A 149 -12.82 -16.78 24.49
N MET A 150 -13.02 -17.93 25.13
CA MET A 150 -13.14 -19.23 24.46
C MET A 150 -14.38 -19.30 23.57
N ASP A 151 -15.52 -18.74 24.01
CA ASP A 151 -16.72 -18.61 23.17
C ASP A 151 -16.49 -17.74 21.93
N THR A 152 -15.70 -16.67 22.07
CA THR A 152 -15.33 -15.80 20.95
C THR A 152 -14.46 -16.55 19.93
N VAL A 153 -13.50 -17.33 20.40
CA VAL A 153 -12.64 -18.18 19.53
C VAL A 153 -13.47 -19.26 18.83
N ILE A 154 -14.43 -19.87 19.52
CA ILE A 154 -15.36 -20.86 18.94
C ILE A 154 -16.20 -20.21 17.83
N SER A 155 -16.77 -19.03 18.09
CA SER A 155 -17.56 -18.27 17.10
C SER A 155 -16.72 -17.89 15.87
N GLN A 156 -15.49 -17.41 16.09
CA GLN A 156 -14.55 -17.07 15.02
C GLN A 156 -14.15 -18.30 14.19
N ALA A 157 -13.93 -19.44 14.84
CA ALA A 157 -13.63 -20.70 14.17
C ALA A 157 -14.81 -21.18 13.32
N GLN A 158 -16.05 -21.10 13.83
CA GLN A 158 -17.27 -21.44 13.07
C GLN A 158 -17.46 -20.54 11.85
N SER A 159 -17.23 -19.23 12.00
CA SER A 159 -17.26 -18.28 10.88
C SER A 159 -16.21 -18.62 9.81
N THR A 160 -14.98 -18.93 10.24
CA THR A 160 -13.88 -19.30 9.35
C THR A 160 -14.16 -20.61 8.61
N LEU A 161 -14.75 -21.61 9.28
CA LEU A 161 -15.19 -22.84 8.63
C LEU A 161 -16.27 -22.58 7.58
N GLY A 162 -17.25 -21.71 7.88
CA GLY A 162 -18.27 -21.29 6.91
C GLY A 162 -17.65 -20.64 5.67
N VAL A 163 -16.67 -19.74 5.86
CA VAL A 163 -15.93 -19.09 4.76
C VAL A 163 -15.12 -20.11 3.95
N LEU A 164 -14.43 -21.05 4.59
CA LEU A 164 -13.66 -22.10 3.90
C LEU A 164 -14.55 -23.05 3.09
N VAL A 165 -15.73 -23.40 3.59
CA VAL A 165 -16.71 -24.23 2.86
C VAL A 165 -17.25 -23.47 1.64
N LEU A 166 -17.59 -22.18 1.78
CA LEU A 166 -18.02 -21.33 0.67
C LEU A 166 -16.88 -21.15 -0.36
N GLN A 167 -15.65 -21.00 0.10
CA GLN A 167 -14.46 -20.89 -0.73
C GLN A 167 -14.19 -22.19 -1.50
N ARG A 168 -14.40 -23.37 -0.89
CA ARG A 168 -14.30 -24.67 -1.57
C ARG A 168 -15.33 -24.82 -2.70
N SER A 169 -16.57 -24.39 -2.47
CA SER A 169 -17.61 -24.33 -3.52
C SER A 169 -17.19 -23.40 -4.67
N THR A 170 -16.62 -22.24 -4.33
CA THR A 170 -16.12 -21.26 -5.31
C THR A 170 -14.96 -21.82 -6.14
N PHE A 171 -13.99 -22.52 -5.52
CA PHE A 171 -12.90 -23.19 -6.22
C PHE A 171 -13.38 -24.29 -7.18
N GLY A 172 -14.45 -25.01 -6.83
CA GLY A 172 -15.09 -25.95 -7.76
C GLY A 172 -15.59 -25.28 -9.04
N GLY A 173 -16.12 -24.06 -8.94
CA GLY A 173 -16.56 -23.25 -10.09
C GLY A 173 -15.43 -22.61 -10.91
N ILE A 174 -14.22 -22.46 -10.35
CA ILE A 174 -13.06 -21.92 -11.08
C ILE A 174 -12.59 -22.93 -12.13
N ASN A 175 -12.61 -24.23 -11.82
CA ASN A 175 -12.18 -25.27 -12.76
C ASN A 175 -13.08 -25.35 -14.01
N SER A 176 -14.39 -25.12 -13.86
CA SER A 176 -15.33 -25.05 -14.97
C SER A 176 -15.18 -23.77 -15.81
N LYS A 177 -14.89 -22.63 -15.17
CA LYS A 177 -14.56 -21.37 -15.88
C LYS A 177 -13.22 -21.46 -16.61
N LEU A 178 -12.20 -22.10 -16.03
CA LEU A 178 -10.88 -22.29 -16.65
C LEU A 178 -10.96 -23.23 -17.86
N SER A 179 -11.76 -24.32 -17.77
CA SER A 179 -12.07 -25.19 -18.91
C SER A 179 -12.73 -24.42 -20.06
N ASN A 180 -13.67 -23.52 -19.76
CA ASN A 180 -14.31 -22.64 -20.74
C ASN A 180 -13.40 -21.54 -21.32
N ILE A 181 -12.32 -21.16 -20.62
CA ILE A 181 -11.29 -20.24 -21.15
C ILE A 181 -10.32 -21.00 -22.04
N SER A 182 -9.96 -22.23 -21.67
CA SER A 182 -9.11 -23.13 -22.46
C SER A 182 -9.69 -23.38 -23.86
N SER A 183 -11.01 -23.54 -23.97
CA SER A 183 -11.69 -23.69 -25.26
C SER A 183 -11.67 -22.43 -26.16
N ARG A 184 -11.31 -21.26 -25.63
CA ARG A 184 -11.18 -20.00 -26.40
C ARG A 184 -9.73 -19.61 -26.76
N LEU A 185 -8.73 -20.26 -26.18
CA LEU A 185 -7.31 -20.09 -26.55
C LEU A 185 -6.99 -20.40 -28.04
N PRO A 186 -7.59 -21.41 -28.71
CA PRO A 186 -7.32 -21.62 -30.14
C PRO A 186 -7.76 -20.44 -31.04
N THR A 187 -8.77 -19.66 -30.63
CA THR A 187 -9.24 -18.47 -31.37
C THR A 187 -8.25 -17.30 -31.32
N VAL A 188 -7.56 -17.12 -30.18
CA VAL A 188 -6.54 -16.07 -30.02
C VAL A 188 -5.32 -16.34 -30.91
N ASN A 189 -4.95 -17.62 -31.08
CA ASN A 189 -3.84 -17.99 -31.96
C ASN A 189 -4.15 -17.70 -33.45
N HIS A 190 -5.41 -17.84 -33.86
CA HIS A 190 -5.84 -17.49 -35.22
C HIS A 190 -5.76 -15.98 -35.49
N ILE A 191 -6.16 -15.15 -34.52
CA ILE A 191 -6.09 -13.68 -34.63
C ILE A 191 -4.64 -13.20 -34.64
N LEU A 192 -3.77 -13.78 -33.79
CA LEU A 192 -2.35 -13.46 -33.75
C LEU A 192 -1.62 -13.85 -35.05
N SER A 193 -1.95 -15.01 -35.64
CA SER A 193 -1.38 -15.41 -36.95
C SER A 193 -1.81 -14.46 -38.08
N SER A 194 -3.08 -14.02 -38.06
CA SER A 194 -3.64 -13.11 -39.06
C SER A 194 -2.96 -11.73 -39.02
N ILE A 195 -2.64 -11.25 -37.81
CA ILE A 195 -1.88 -10.01 -37.61
C ILE A 195 -0.42 -10.14 -38.10
N LYS A 196 0.26 -11.26 -37.78
CA LYS A 196 1.63 -11.49 -38.23
C LYS A 196 1.74 -11.55 -39.76
N ARG A 197 0.76 -12.18 -40.43
CA ARG A 197 0.71 -12.33 -41.89
C ARG A 197 0.55 -11.01 -42.64
N LYS A 198 -0.20 -10.05 -42.08
CA LYS A 198 -0.34 -8.71 -42.69
C LYS A 198 0.97 -7.92 -42.60
N LYS A 199 1.65 -7.95 -41.46
CA LYS A 199 2.94 -7.28 -41.25
C LYS A 199 4.08 -7.86 -42.13
N SER A 200 4.07 -9.17 -42.39
CA SER A 200 5.06 -9.79 -43.26
C SER A 200 4.90 -9.39 -44.74
N MET A 201 3.66 -9.20 -45.22
CA MET A 201 3.45 -8.79 -46.61
C MET A 201 3.95 -7.37 -46.88
N ASP A 202 3.70 -6.43 -45.96
CA ASP A 202 4.19 -5.05 -46.10
C ASP A 202 5.73 -5.00 -46.17
N THR A 203 6.41 -5.86 -45.40
CA THR A 203 7.89 -5.95 -45.40
C THR A 203 8.43 -6.52 -46.72
N ILE A 204 7.77 -7.54 -47.28
CA ILE A 204 8.17 -8.15 -48.56
C ILE A 204 8.04 -7.14 -49.70
N ILE A 205 6.91 -6.43 -49.79
CA ILE A 205 6.66 -5.44 -50.85
C ILE A 205 7.72 -4.33 -50.79
N LEU A 206 8.01 -3.79 -49.60
CA LEU A 206 8.98 -2.72 -49.43
C LEU A 206 10.40 -3.16 -49.82
N SER A 207 10.80 -4.39 -49.46
CA SER A 207 12.11 -4.93 -49.83
C SER A 207 12.28 -5.15 -51.34
N LEU A 208 11.21 -5.56 -52.04
CA LEU A 208 11.22 -5.80 -53.47
C LEU A 208 11.34 -4.49 -54.25
N VAL A 209 10.58 -3.46 -53.85
CA VAL A 209 10.66 -2.12 -54.45
C VAL A 209 12.06 -1.52 -54.27
N ALA A 210 12.63 -1.62 -53.07
CA ALA A 210 13.98 -1.12 -52.81
C ALA A 210 15.02 -1.81 -53.69
N SER A 211 14.95 -3.15 -53.81
CA SER A 211 15.86 -3.94 -54.65
C SER A 211 15.79 -3.53 -56.13
N VAL A 212 14.58 -3.40 -56.69
CA VAL A 212 14.39 -2.98 -58.08
C VAL A 212 14.94 -1.57 -58.33
N CYS A 213 14.67 -0.62 -57.42
CA CYS A 213 15.24 0.72 -57.51
C CYS A 213 16.77 0.70 -57.50
N THR A 214 17.39 -0.07 -56.59
CA THR A 214 18.86 -0.17 -56.54
C THR A 214 19.45 -0.82 -57.80
N PHE A 215 18.76 -1.81 -58.38
CA PHE A 215 19.22 -2.48 -59.60
C PHE A 215 19.16 -1.56 -60.83
N LEU A 216 18.09 -0.78 -60.97
CA LEU A 216 17.96 0.20 -62.05
C LEU A 216 19.03 1.31 -61.95
N ILE A 217 19.32 1.78 -60.74
CA ILE A 217 20.40 2.75 -60.50
C ILE A 217 21.76 2.16 -60.90
N PHE A 218 22.01 0.90 -60.56
CA PHE A 218 23.25 0.21 -60.90
C PHE A 218 23.44 0.04 -62.42
N ILE A 219 22.38 -0.36 -63.15
CA ILE A 219 22.41 -0.43 -64.61
C ILE A 219 22.66 0.94 -65.24
N TYR A 220 22.01 1.99 -64.73
CA TYR A 220 22.22 3.36 -65.22
C TYR A 220 23.67 3.80 -65.05
N TRP A 221 24.30 3.45 -63.92
CA TRP A 221 25.71 3.76 -63.66
C TRP A 221 26.67 2.98 -64.54
N LEU A 222 26.37 1.71 -64.85
CA LEU A 222 27.18 0.89 -65.76
C LEU A 222 27.06 1.29 -67.23
N THR A 223 25.93 1.87 -67.63
CA THR A 223 25.66 2.25 -69.03
C THR A 223 26.20 3.64 -69.37
N LYS A 224 26.59 4.42 -68.36
CA LYS A 224 27.15 5.77 -68.51
C LYS A 224 28.67 5.75 -68.40
#